data_AF-C4WPH8-F1
#
_entry.id   AF-C4WPH8-F1
#
_cell.length_a   1.000
_cell.length_b   1.000
_cell.length_c   1.000
_cell.angle_alpha   90.00
_cell.angle_beta   90.00
_cell.angle_gamma   90.00
#
_symmetry.space_group_name_H-M   'P 1'
#
loop_
_entity.id
_entity.type
_entity.pdbx_description
1 polymer ?
#
loop_
_entity_poly.entity_id
_entity_poly.type
_entity_poly.pdbx_seq_one_letter_code
_entity_poly.pdbx_strand_id
1 'polypeptide(L)'
;MSILRLTANMMMAATAGERCSIQPMRFWIGHMAGREWASGDEFSLADCAAAPSLLYADWTYAIAEEFTNVRNYRRRLLARPSYARALDEARPFRHLFPLGAPEEGRD
;
A
#
# COMPACT_ATOMS: atom_id res chain seq x y z
N MET A 1 -8.54 10.51 13.40
CA MET A 1 -7.32 10.72 12.58
C MET A 1 -7.60 10.11 11.21
N SER A 2 -7.68 10.92 10.15
CA SER A 2 -8.25 10.48 8.86
C SER A 2 -7.24 9.68 8.04
N ILE A 3 -7.68 8.61 7.37
CA ILE A 3 -6.90 7.71 6.49
C ILE A 3 -6.04 8.50 5.49
N LEU A 4 -6.57 9.62 4.98
CA LEU A 4 -5.89 10.53 4.04
C LEU A 4 -4.60 11.15 4.57
N ARG A 5 -4.51 11.40 5.89
CA ARG A 5 -3.29 11.98 6.50
C ARG A 5 -2.21 10.92 6.71
N LEU A 6 -2.61 9.65 6.79
CA LEU A 6 -1.73 8.52 7.08
C LEU A 6 -1.17 7.89 5.79
N THR A 7 -1.94 7.85 4.70
CA THR A 7 -1.42 7.50 3.37
C THR A 7 -0.34 8.49 2.91
N ALA A 8 -0.55 9.78 3.14
CA ALA A 8 0.44 10.82 2.88
C ALA A 8 1.72 10.64 3.72
N ASN A 9 1.61 10.31 5.01
CA ASN A 9 2.77 10.03 5.85
C ASN A 9 3.49 8.74 5.45
N MET A 10 2.79 7.73 4.91
CA MET A 10 3.41 6.50 4.44
C MET A 10 4.24 6.72 3.18
N MET A 11 3.78 7.58 2.25
CA MET A 11 4.56 8.02 1.09
C MET A 11 5.84 8.77 1.52
N MET A 12 5.74 9.65 2.53
CA MET A 12 6.88 10.35 3.12
C MET A 12 7.85 9.42 3.85
N ALA A 13 7.36 8.35 4.45
CA ALA A 13 8.19 7.36 5.14
C ALA A 13 8.90 6.40 4.17
N ALA A 14 8.41 6.25 2.94
CA ALA A 14 9.08 5.44 1.91
C ALA A 14 10.44 6.01 1.46
N THR A 15 10.77 7.25 1.84
CA THR A 15 12.06 7.90 1.56
C THR A 15 12.88 8.23 2.82
N ALA A 16 12.36 7.95 4.02
CA ALA A 16 12.98 8.32 5.30
C ALA A 16 13.18 7.10 6.20
N GLY A 17 14.35 7.03 6.87
CA GLY A 17 14.89 5.83 7.54
C GLY A 17 14.00 5.09 8.57
N GLU A 18 14.54 3.97 9.06
CA GLU A 18 13.87 2.84 9.74
C GLU A 18 12.79 3.15 10.79
N ARG A 19 12.89 4.26 11.55
CA ARG A 19 11.88 4.61 12.58
C ARG A 19 10.62 5.28 12.03
N CYS A 20 10.68 5.91 10.86
CA CYS A 20 9.54 6.59 10.26
C CYS A 20 8.59 5.61 9.56
N SER A 21 9.12 4.52 8.99
CA SER A 21 8.36 3.50 8.27
C SER A 21 7.52 2.59 9.19
N ILE A 22 7.93 2.38 10.45
CA ILE A 22 7.24 1.46 11.37
C ILE A 22 5.89 1.98 11.88
N GLN A 23 5.73 3.30 12.07
CA GLN A 23 4.51 3.86 12.68
C GLN A 23 3.30 3.80 11.73
N PRO A 24 3.42 4.19 10.44
CA PRO A 24 2.35 4.02 9.46
C PRO A 24 1.96 2.55 9.30
N MET A 25 2.95 1.64 9.30
CA MET A 25 2.70 0.21 9.15
C MET A 25 1.93 -0.37 10.34
N ARG A 26 2.31 0.01 11.57
CA ARG A 26 1.59 -0.38 12.80
C ARG A 26 0.13 0.06 12.81
N PHE A 27 -0.16 1.25 12.27
CA PHE A 27 -1.54 1.69 12.12
C PHE A 27 -2.33 0.76 11.19
N TRP A 28 -1.79 0.40 10.03
CA TRP A 28 -2.49 -0.49 9.09
C TRP A 28 -2.77 -1.88 9.68
N ILE A 29 -1.89 -2.41 10.54
CA ILE A 29 -2.11 -3.67 11.25
C ILE A 29 -3.38 -3.59 12.11
N GLY A 30 -3.47 -2.57 12.97
CA GLY A 30 -4.62 -2.37 13.85
C GLY A 30 -5.88 -1.96 13.10
N HIS A 31 -5.75 -1.13 12.08
CA HIS A 31 -6.87 -0.63 11.30
C HIS A 31 -7.52 -1.73 10.46
N MET A 32 -6.73 -2.60 9.83
CA MET A 32 -7.25 -3.71 9.03
C MET A 32 -7.63 -4.95 9.86
N ALA A 33 -7.43 -4.92 11.19
CA ALA A 33 -7.87 -6.00 12.06
C ALA A 33 -9.41 -6.12 12.02
N GLY A 34 -9.90 -7.22 11.45
CA GLY A 34 -11.34 -7.46 11.29
C GLY A 34 -12.03 -6.61 10.20
N ARG A 35 -11.27 -5.97 9.30
CA ARG A 35 -11.83 -5.18 8.19
C ARG A 35 -11.54 -5.78 6.83
N GLU A 36 -12.52 -5.64 5.94
CA GLU A 36 -12.34 -5.97 4.53
C GLU A 36 -11.76 -4.79 3.74
N TRP A 37 -12.35 -3.61 3.89
CA TRP A 37 -11.92 -2.38 3.22
C TRP A 37 -11.49 -1.30 4.21
N ALA A 38 -10.75 -0.31 3.74
CA ALA A 38 -10.21 0.76 4.57
C ALA A 38 -11.32 1.61 5.21
N SER A 39 -12.49 1.73 4.55
CA SER A 39 -13.63 2.49 5.04
C SER A 39 -14.95 1.75 4.83
N GLY A 40 -15.47 1.15 5.90
CA GLY A 40 -16.73 0.39 5.87
C GLY A 40 -16.59 -1.01 5.27
N ASP A 41 -17.71 -1.53 4.77
CA ASP A 41 -17.83 -2.90 4.27
C ASP A 41 -17.70 -3.00 2.74
N GLU A 42 -17.60 -1.87 2.04
CA GLU A 42 -17.47 -1.80 0.58
C GLU A 42 -16.22 -1.04 0.14
N PHE A 43 -15.76 -1.33 -1.08
CA PHE A 43 -14.65 -0.62 -1.69
C PHE A 43 -15.01 0.86 -1.91
N SER A 44 -14.12 1.74 -1.47
CA SER A 44 -14.36 3.18 -1.41
C SER A 44 -13.18 3.99 -1.96
N LEU A 45 -13.34 5.32 -1.99
CA LEU A 45 -12.25 6.23 -2.34
C LEU A 45 -11.06 6.12 -1.37
N ALA A 46 -11.28 5.68 -0.13
CA ALA A 46 -10.21 5.44 0.83
C ALA A 46 -9.28 4.31 0.36
N ASP A 47 -9.83 3.28 -0.27
CA ASP A 47 -9.08 2.15 -0.81
C ASP A 47 -8.28 2.55 -2.06
N CYS A 48 -8.86 3.38 -2.93
CA CYS A 48 -8.16 4.00 -4.06
C CYS A 48 -6.93 4.80 -3.61
N ALA A 49 -7.04 5.54 -2.50
CA ALA A 49 -5.93 6.32 -1.95
C ALA A 49 -4.90 5.44 -1.23
N ALA A 50 -5.32 4.32 -0.64
CA ALA A 50 -4.44 3.42 0.10
C ALA A 50 -3.59 2.51 -0.81
N ALA A 51 -4.15 2.08 -1.95
CA ALA A 51 -3.53 1.12 -2.85
C ALA A 51 -2.12 1.51 -3.34
N PRO A 52 -1.88 2.70 -3.92
CA PRO A 52 -0.54 3.09 -4.37
C PRO A 52 0.43 3.26 -3.20
N SER A 53 -0.03 3.76 -2.04
CA SER A 53 0.82 3.91 -0.86
C SER A 53 1.30 2.55 -0.32
N LEU A 54 0.43 1.53 -0.29
CA LEU A 54 0.80 0.17 0.13
C LEU A 54 1.68 -0.55 -0.90
N LEU A 55 1.50 -0.26 -2.19
CA LEU A 55 2.37 -0.78 -3.24
C LEU A 55 3.80 -0.26 -3.07
N TYR A 56 3.98 1.06 -2.96
CA TYR A 56 5.31 1.66 -2.79
C TYR A 56 5.94 1.32 -1.45
N ALA A 57 5.15 1.21 -0.38
CA ALA A 57 5.66 0.73 0.90
C ALA A 57 6.31 -0.66 0.75
N ASP A 58 5.65 -1.59 0.06
CA ASP A 58 6.18 -2.94 -0.19
C ASP A 58 7.37 -2.96 -1.17
N TRP A 59 7.43 -2.02 -2.11
CA TRP A 59 8.57 -1.88 -3.03
C TRP A 59 9.82 -1.41 -2.28
N THR A 60 9.71 -0.41 -1.42
CA THR A 60 10.81 0.12 -0.61
C THR A 60 11.22 -0.86 0.49
N TYR A 61 10.25 -1.35 1.28
CA TYR A 61 10.46 -2.24 2.41
C TYR A 61 9.41 -3.35 2.39
N ALA A 62 9.84 -4.57 2.10
CA ALA A 62 8.93 -5.72 2.02
C ALA A 62 8.06 -5.82 3.28
N ILE A 63 6.76 -5.95 3.09
CA ILE A 63 5.80 -6.11 4.18
C ILE A 63 6.06 -7.46 4.86
N ALA A 64 6.49 -7.42 6.13
CA ALA A 64 6.77 -8.64 6.90
C ALA A 64 5.57 -9.60 6.94
N GLU A 65 5.84 -10.91 6.93
CA GLU A 65 4.82 -11.97 6.92
C GLU A 65 3.86 -11.90 8.12
N GLU A 66 4.34 -11.40 9.26
CA GLU A 66 3.56 -11.18 10.48
C GLU A 66 2.40 -10.17 10.29
N PHE A 67 2.44 -9.35 9.23
CA PHE A 67 1.40 -8.37 8.91
C PHE A 67 0.32 -8.97 7.98
N THR A 68 -0.21 -10.14 8.34
CA THR A 68 -1.13 -10.94 7.52
C THR A 68 -2.38 -10.17 7.05
N ASN A 69 -2.99 -9.36 7.93
CA ASN A 69 -4.18 -8.57 7.58
C ASN A 69 -3.88 -7.54 6.48
N VAL A 70 -2.72 -6.87 6.58
CA VAL A 70 -2.27 -5.87 5.62
C VAL A 70 -1.90 -6.53 4.29
N ARG A 71 -1.25 -7.69 4.31
CA ARG A 71 -0.94 -8.47 3.10
C ARG A 71 -2.19 -8.98 2.39
N ASN A 72 -3.16 -9.49 3.14
CA ASN A 72 -4.45 -9.91 2.59
C ASN A 72 -5.21 -8.74 1.97
N TYR A 73 -5.24 -7.59 2.65
CA TYR A 73 -5.83 -6.37 2.13
C TYR A 73 -5.15 -5.91 0.84
N ARG A 74 -3.81 -5.86 0.82
CA ARG A 74 -3.03 -5.54 -0.38
C ARG A 74 -3.33 -6.49 -1.53
N ARG A 75 -3.38 -7.80 -1.27
CA ARG A 75 -3.73 -8.81 -2.29
C ARG A 75 -5.13 -8.58 -2.86
N ARG A 76 -6.11 -8.21 -2.04
CA ARG A 76 -7.47 -7.85 -2.51
C ARG A 76 -7.44 -6.62 -3.42
N LEU A 77 -6.64 -5.60 -3.08
CA LEU A 77 -6.48 -4.41 -3.91
C LEU A 77 -5.88 -4.74 -5.28
N LEU A 78 -4.80 -5.54 -5.32
CA LEU A 78 -4.13 -5.97 -6.56
C LEU A 78 -5.05 -6.82 -7.45
N ALA A 79 -5.89 -7.68 -6.87
CA ALA A 79 -6.84 -8.48 -7.63
C ALA A 79 -8.00 -7.66 -8.25
N ARG A 80 -8.20 -6.41 -7.84
CA ARG A 80 -9.33 -5.61 -8.32
C ARG A 80 -9.09 -5.12 -9.75
N PRO A 81 -10.01 -5.38 -10.72
CA PRO A 81 -9.79 -5.05 -12.13
C PRO A 81 -9.43 -3.58 -12.38
N SER A 82 -10.04 -2.65 -11.63
CA SER A 82 -9.76 -1.22 -11.76
C SER A 82 -8.31 -0.87 -11.41
N TYR A 83 -7.74 -1.54 -10.40
CA TYR A 83 -6.41 -1.25 -9.91
C TYR A 83 -5.35 -2.00 -10.73
N ALA A 84 -5.62 -3.26 -11.08
CA ALA A 84 -4.80 -4.02 -12.01
C ALA A 84 -4.62 -3.28 -13.35
N ARG A 85 -5.69 -2.68 -13.90
CA ARG A 85 -5.61 -1.86 -15.11
C ARG A 85 -4.69 -0.64 -14.92
N ALA A 86 -4.84 0.08 -13.81
CA ALA A 86 -4.00 1.23 -13.51
C ALA A 86 -2.52 0.85 -13.32
N LEU A 87 -2.23 -0.31 -12.71
CA LEU A 87 -0.87 -0.82 -12.57
C LEU A 87 -0.24 -1.23 -13.89
N ASP A 88 -1.04 -1.80 -14.80
CA ASP A 88 -0.61 -2.17 -16.14
C ASP A 88 -0.28 -0.92 -16.97
N GLU A 89 -1.17 0.06 -16.97
CA GLU A 89 -0.96 1.39 -17.58
C GLU A 89 0.26 2.11 -16.97
N ALA A 90 0.58 1.86 -15.70
CA ALA A 90 1.73 2.44 -15.01
C ALA A 90 3.06 1.72 -15.27
N ARG A 91 3.08 0.52 -15.87
CA ARG A 91 4.31 -0.26 -16.14
C ARG A 91 5.41 0.56 -16.84
N PRO A 92 5.12 1.34 -17.90
CA PRO A 92 6.15 2.11 -18.60
C PRO A 92 6.83 3.16 -17.71
N PHE A 93 6.16 3.64 -16.66
CA PHE A 93 6.64 4.71 -15.79
C PHE A 93 7.41 4.22 -14.56
N ARG A 94 7.58 2.90 -14.38
CA ARG A 94 8.28 2.33 -13.21
C ARG A 94 9.72 2.81 -13.02
N HIS A 95 10.39 3.14 -14.12
CA HIS A 95 11.74 3.71 -14.11
C HIS A 95 11.82 5.10 -13.45
N LEU A 96 10.68 5.79 -13.27
CA LEU A 96 10.61 7.06 -12.54
C LEU A 96 10.60 6.87 -11.01
N PHE A 97 10.41 5.64 -10.51
CA PHE A 97 10.48 5.37 -9.09
C PHE A 97 11.95 5.41 -8.63
N PRO A 98 12.34 6.27 -7.66
CA PRO A 98 13.75 6.51 -7.33
C PRO A 98 14.56 5.28 -6.89
N LEU A 99 13.88 4.26 -6.36
CA LEU A 99 14.51 3.01 -5.89
C LEU A 99 14.41 1.86 -6.90
N GLY A 100 13.80 2.10 -8.07
CA GLY A 100 13.45 1.07 -9.03
C GLY A 100 12.24 0.23 -8.58
N ALA A 101 11.35 -0.09 -9.51
CA ALA A 101 10.32 -1.09 -9.22
C ALA A 101 10.98 -2.47 -9.12
N PRO A 102 10.49 -3.38 -8.25
CA PRO A 102 10.98 -4.75 -8.22
C PRO A 102 10.80 -5.45 -9.57
N GLU A 103 11.77 -6.30 -9.91
CA GLU A 103 11.90 -6.94 -11.22
C GLU A 103 10.74 -7.90 -11.56
N GLU A 104 10.05 -8.52 -10.59
CA GLU A 104 8.86 -9.35 -10.89
C GLU A 104 7.98 -9.71 -9.68
N GLY A 105 6.65 -9.76 -9.89
CA GLY A 105 5.69 -10.46 -9.01
C GLY A 105 5.25 -9.76 -7.72
N ARG A 106 5.63 -8.49 -7.51
CA ARG A 106 5.18 -7.68 -6.36
C ARG A 106 4.13 -6.62 -6.73
N ASP A 107 3.54 -6.70 -7.91
CA ASP A 107 2.50 -5.83 -8.47
C ASP A 107 1.31 -6.64 -8.99
#